data_AF-A0A7X7KI50-F1
#
_entry.id   AF-A0A7X7KI50-F1
#
_cell.length_a   1.000
_cell.length_b   1.000
_cell.length_c   1.000
_cell.angle_alpha   90.00
_cell.angle_beta   90.00
_cell.angle_gamma   90.00
#
_symmetry.space_group_name_H-M   'P 1'
#
loop_
_entity.id
_entity.type
_entity.pdbx_description
1 polymer ?
#
loop_
_entity_poly.entity_id
_entity_poly.type
_entity_poly.pdbx_seq_one_letter_code
_entity_poly.pdbx_strand_id
1 'polypeptide(L)'
;NPMLLARATFGLGRANESKCELDEAERFYREVVANWPDSAYALMARERLDDLERLETKKFYDDFRSNFDADSKFSEELDVPAQAPAFDPRNVPEEMPADLPDLPDRDAKDSATDESKN
;
A
#
# COMPACT_ATOMS: atom_id res chain seq x y z
N ASN A 1 12.37 -0.64 -21.13
CA ASN A 1 13.00 -0.74 -19.79
C ASN A 1 12.36 -1.94 -19.07
N PRO A 2 13.06 -3.10 -18.97
CA PRO A 2 12.48 -4.34 -18.45
C PRO A 2 12.02 -4.24 -16.99
N MET A 3 12.73 -3.50 -16.13
CA MET A 3 12.30 -3.30 -14.74
C MET A 3 11.01 -2.49 -14.62
N LEU A 4 10.81 -1.49 -15.49
CA LEU A 4 9.57 -0.70 -15.53
C LEU A 4 8.38 -1.56 -15.94
N LEU A 5 8.57 -2.45 -16.92
CA LEU A 5 7.54 -3.38 -17.37
C LEU A 5 7.18 -4.39 -16.27
N ALA A 6 8.18 -5.01 -15.63
CA ALA A 6 7.95 -5.91 -14.50
C ALA A 6 7.15 -5.25 -13.37
N ARG A 7 7.49 -4.01 -13.01
CA ARG A 7 6.75 -3.22 -12.02
C ARG A 7 5.30 -2.96 -12.45
N ALA A 8 5.10 -2.54 -13.69
CA ALA A 8 3.77 -2.21 -14.20
C ALA A 8 2.86 -3.44 -14.24
N THR A 9 3.37 -4.58 -14.76
CA THR A 9 2.62 -5.84 -14.81
C THR A 9 2.32 -6.38 -13.42
N PHE A 10 3.27 -6.30 -12.47
CA PHE A 10 3.00 -6.64 -11.07
C PHE A 10 1.91 -5.75 -10.46
N GLY A 11 1.94 -4.44 -10.76
CA GLY A 11 0.90 -3.50 -10.35
C GLY A 11 -0.49 -3.85 -10.90
N LEU A 12 -0.58 -4.34 -12.14
CA LEU A 12 -1.85 -4.85 -12.70
C LEU A 12 -2.37 -6.05 -11.90
N GLY A 13 -1.49 -6.98 -11.50
CA GLY A 13 -1.87 -8.08 -10.62
C GLY A 13 -2.49 -7.59 -9.31
N ARG A 14 -1.81 -6.64 -8.63
CA ARG A 14 -2.29 -6.03 -7.38
C ARG A 14 -3.65 -5.33 -7.52
N ALA A 15 -3.86 -4.66 -8.65
CA ALA A 15 -5.11 -3.94 -8.91
C ALA A 15 -6.29 -4.91 -9.09
N ASN A 16 -6.11 -6.01 -9.81
CA ASN A 16 -7.14 -7.04 -9.99
C ASN A 16 -7.40 -7.80 -8.68
N GLU A 17 -6.35 -8.10 -7.91
CA GLU A 17 -6.48 -8.72 -6.58
C GLU A 17 -7.33 -7.86 -5.64
N SER A 18 -7.16 -6.54 -5.69
CA SER A 18 -7.95 -5.58 -4.89
C SER A 18 -9.43 -5.53 -5.27
N LYS A 19 -9.77 -5.96 -6.48
CA LYS A 19 -11.16 -6.09 -6.98
C LYS A 19 -11.73 -7.50 -6.80
N CYS A 20 -10.99 -8.40 -6.12
CA CYS A 20 -11.32 -9.83 -6.03
C CYS A 20 -11.40 -10.53 -7.40
N GLU A 21 -10.72 -10.02 -8.42
CA GLU A 21 -10.57 -10.63 -9.75
C GLU A 21 -9.33 -11.54 -9.73
N LEU A 22 -9.38 -12.62 -8.91
CA LEU A 22 -8.20 -13.42 -8.58
C LEU A 22 -7.57 -14.11 -9.80
N ASP A 23 -8.38 -14.62 -10.74
CA ASP A 23 -7.86 -15.28 -11.95
C ASP A 23 -6.99 -14.34 -12.80
N GLU A 24 -7.42 -13.08 -12.95
CA GLU A 24 -6.66 -12.04 -13.65
C GLU A 24 -5.42 -11.62 -12.86
N ALA A 25 -5.54 -11.51 -11.54
CA ALA A 25 -4.39 -11.21 -10.68
C ALA A 25 -3.28 -12.27 -10.83
N GLU A 26 -3.65 -13.55 -10.74
CA GLU A 26 -2.72 -14.66 -10.93
C GLU A 26 -2.11 -14.66 -12.33
N ARG A 27 -2.90 -14.35 -13.37
CA ARG A 27 -2.41 -14.26 -14.76
C ARG A 27 -1.27 -13.25 -14.87
N PHE A 28 -1.45 -12.05 -14.31
CA PHE A 28 -0.41 -11.02 -14.33
C PHE A 28 0.80 -11.39 -13.46
N TYR A 29 0.62 -12.03 -12.31
CA TYR A 29 1.75 -12.52 -11.52
C TYR A 29 2.55 -13.59 -12.26
N ARG A 30 1.89 -14.56 -12.89
CA ARG A 30 2.54 -15.57 -13.75
C ARG A 30 3.29 -14.91 -14.91
N GLU A 31 2.73 -13.87 -15.51
CA GLU A 31 3.38 -13.09 -16.57
C GLU A 31 4.68 -12.42 -16.09
N VAL A 32 4.68 -11.86 -14.86
CA VAL A 32 5.90 -11.27 -14.28
C VAL A 32 6.99 -12.33 -14.10
N VAL A 33 6.63 -13.49 -13.57
CA VAL A 33 7.57 -14.60 -13.33
C VAL A 33 8.13 -15.15 -14.65
N ALA A 34 7.30 -15.26 -15.68
CA ALA A 34 7.70 -15.80 -16.97
C ALA A 34 8.60 -14.84 -17.78
N ASN A 35 8.26 -13.54 -17.79
CA ASN A 35 8.93 -12.56 -18.65
C ASN A 35 10.12 -11.87 -17.98
N TRP A 36 10.13 -11.76 -16.65
CA TRP A 36 11.19 -11.09 -15.88
C TRP A 36 11.60 -11.89 -14.63
N PRO A 37 12.06 -13.15 -14.79
CA PRO A 37 12.30 -14.08 -13.68
C PRO A 37 13.35 -13.60 -12.65
N ASP A 38 14.31 -12.77 -13.09
CA ASP A 38 15.39 -12.23 -12.26
C ASP A 38 15.05 -10.89 -11.60
N SER A 39 13.83 -10.37 -11.82
CA SER A 39 13.39 -9.12 -11.21
C SER A 39 12.95 -9.32 -9.75
N ALA A 40 13.11 -8.29 -8.91
CA ALA A 40 12.55 -8.30 -7.56
C ALA A 40 11.03 -8.55 -7.57
N TYR A 41 10.33 -8.10 -8.60
CA TYR A 41 8.90 -8.32 -8.78
C TYR A 41 8.55 -9.78 -9.09
N ALA A 42 9.43 -10.55 -9.73
CA ALA A 42 9.21 -11.98 -9.92
C ALA A 42 9.29 -12.76 -8.60
N LEU A 43 10.15 -12.35 -7.66
CA LEU A 43 10.14 -12.92 -6.31
C LEU A 43 8.80 -12.64 -5.61
N MET A 44 8.38 -11.38 -5.57
CA MET A 44 7.11 -10.98 -4.95
C MET A 44 5.90 -11.63 -5.63
N ALA A 45 5.93 -11.79 -6.96
CA ALA A 45 4.87 -12.44 -7.71
C ALA A 45 4.75 -13.93 -7.37
N ARG A 46 5.86 -14.65 -7.19
CA ARG A 46 5.84 -16.05 -6.74
C ARG A 46 5.24 -16.17 -5.34
N GLU A 47 5.69 -15.34 -4.40
CA GLU A 47 5.14 -15.31 -3.03
C GLU A 47 3.63 -15.06 -3.04
N ARG A 48 3.16 -14.13 -3.88
CA ARG A 48 1.71 -13.88 -4.02
C ARG A 48 0.95 -15.04 -4.66
N LEU A 49 1.51 -15.71 -5.65
CA LEU A 49 0.89 -16.91 -6.23
C LEU A 49 0.74 -18.00 -5.16
N ASP A 50 1.80 -18.26 -4.40
CA ASP A 50 1.77 -19.24 -3.30
C ASP A 50 0.72 -18.86 -2.24
N ASP A 51 0.63 -17.58 -1.89
CA ASP A 51 -0.38 -17.09 -0.94
C ASP A 51 -1.81 -17.28 -1.47
N LEU A 52 -2.06 -16.99 -2.76
CA LEU A 52 -3.38 -17.13 -3.39
C LEU A 52 -3.82 -18.60 -3.49
N GLU A 53 -2.89 -19.53 -3.54
CA GLU A 53 -3.20 -20.96 -3.54
C GLU A 53 -3.70 -21.48 -2.19
N ARG A 54 -3.34 -20.80 -1.08
CA ARG A 54 -3.72 -21.20 0.28
C ARG A 54 -5.24 -21.17 0.47
N LEU A 55 -5.75 -22.17 1.17
CA LEU A 55 -7.18 -22.33 1.42
C LEU A 55 -7.73 -21.14 2.23
N GLU A 56 -6.97 -20.68 3.22
CA GLU A 56 -7.33 -19.55 4.07
C GLU A 56 -7.48 -18.25 3.26
N THR A 57 -6.58 -18.03 2.30
CA THR A 57 -6.62 -16.86 1.41
C THR A 57 -7.84 -16.92 0.49
N LYS A 58 -8.11 -18.08 -0.12
CA LYS A 58 -9.31 -18.28 -0.96
C LYS A 58 -10.58 -18.00 -0.16
N LYS A 59 -10.69 -18.60 1.02
CA LYS A 59 -11.82 -18.37 1.93
C LYS A 59 -11.99 -16.90 2.27
N PHE A 60 -10.89 -16.18 2.55
CA PHE A 60 -10.95 -14.75 2.83
C PHE A 60 -11.55 -13.96 1.65
N TYR A 61 -11.11 -14.20 0.41
CA TYR A 61 -11.64 -13.50 -0.75
C TYR A 61 -13.08 -13.88 -1.08
N ASP A 62 -13.46 -15.15 -0.88
CA ASP A 62 -14.85 -15.62 -1.01
C ASP A 62 -15.77 -14.91 -0.01
N ASP A 63 -15.33 -14.82 1.26
CA ASP A 63 -16.04 -14.12 2.33
C ASP A 63 -16.09 -12.62 2.05
N PHE A 64 -14.98 -12.01 1.63
CA PHE A 64 -14.88 -10.58 1.34
C PHE A 64 -15.81 -10.20 0.18
N ARG A 65 -15.81 -10.97 -0.91
CA ARG A 65 -16.70 -10.75 -2.06
C ARG A 65 -18.17 -10.84 -1.65
N SER A 66 -18.52 -11.84 -0.84
CA SER A 66 -19.91 -12.05 -0.39
C SER A 66 -20.41 -10.95 0.56
N ASN A 67 -19.52 -10.38 1.37
CA ASN A 67 -19.89 -9.37 2.37
C ASN A 67 -19.78 -7.93 1.88
N PHE A 68 -18.99 -7.63 0.84
CA PHE A 68 -18.75 -6.26 0.37
C PHE A 68 -19.75 -5.81 -0.72
N ASP A 69 -20.40 -6.75 -1.43
CA ASP A 69 -21.50 -6.46 -2.38
C ASP A 69 -22.89 -6.40 -1.72
N ALA A 70 -23.04 -6.96 -0.51
CA ALA A 70 -24.33 -7.10 0.17
C ALA A 70 -24.72 -5.79 0.87
N ASP A 71 -25.03 -4.76 0.07
CA ASP A 71 -25.38 -3.42 0.51
C ASP A 71 -24.40 -2.89 1.54
N SER A 72 -23.52 -1.96 1.13
CA SER A 72 -22.94 -1.04 2.09
C SER A 72 -24.09 -0.24 2.72
N LYS A 73 -24.74 -0.85 3.71
CA LYS A 73 -25.39 -0.18 4.80
C LYS A 73 -24.23 0.40 5.60
N PHE A 74 -23.61 1.44 5.05
CA PHE A 74 -23.46 2.63 5.86
C PHE A 74 -24.81 2.81 6.51
N SER A 75 -24.94 2.30 7.74
CA SER A 75 -26.16 2.45 8.50
C SER A 75 -26.40 3.94 8.50
N GLU A 76 -27.52 4.34 7.91
CA GLU A 76 -28.01 5.71 7.85
C GLU A 76 -28.10 6.35 9.26
N GLU A 77 -27.89 5.55 10.32
CA GLU A 77 -27.65 5.98 11.71
C GLU A 77 -26.35 6.77 11.96
N LEU A 78 -25.36 6.78 11.07
CA LEU A 78 -24.15 7.61 11.21
C LEU A 78 -24.28 8.94 10.47
N ASP A 79 -25.48 9.53 10.41
CA ASP A 79 -25.65 10.98 10.21
C ASP A 79 -25.60 11.74 11.54
N VAL A 80 -24.90 11.20 12.54
CA VAL A 80 -24.32 12.06 13.56
C VAL A 80 -23.19 12.76 12.83
N PRO A 81 -23.26 14.08 12.55
CA PRO A 81 -22.06 14.80 12.15
C PRO A 81 -21.05 14.44 13.23
N ALA A 82 -19.94 13.81 12.84
CA ALA A 82 -18.83 13.61 13.77
C ALA A 82 -18.60 14.99 14.36
N GLN A 83 -19.03 15.19 15.61
CA GLN A 83 -18.92 16.47 16.25
C GLN A 83 -17.43 16.59 16.41
N ALA A 84 -16.80 17.26 15.44
CA ALA A 84 -15.39 17.55 15.49
C ALA A 84 -15.20 18.14 16.88
N PRO A 85 -14.32 17.56 17.73
CA PRO A 85 -14.08 18.14 19.04
C PRO A 85 -13.78 19.61 18.78
N ALA A 86 -14.53 20.50 19.43
CA ALA A 86 -14.35 21.92 19.22
C ALA A 86 -12.89 22.23 19.53
N PHE A 87 -12.12 22.57 18.50
CA PHE A 87 -10.75 23.03 18.70
C PHE A 87 -10.85 24.38 19.42
N ASP A 88 -10.59 24.39 20.72
CA ASP A 88 -10.49 25.64 21.49
C ASP A 88 -9.03 26.13 21.41
N PRO A 89 -8.75 27.18 20.63
CA PRO A 89 -7.40 27.75 20.54
C PRO A 89 -6.90 28.37 21.84
N ARG A 90 -7.70 28.40 22.92
CA ARG A 90 -7.29 28.82 24.26
C ARG A 90 -6.89 27.64 25.15
N ASN A 91 -7.13 26.41 24.70
CA ASN A 91 -6.80 25.18 25.41
C ASN A 91 -5.73 24.35 24.67
N VAL A 92 -4.96 25.01 23.80
CA VAL A 92 -3.72 24.45 23.27
C VAL A 92 -2.69 24.43 24.41
N PRO A 93 -2.06 23.27 24.70
CA PRO A 93 -0.90 23.23 25.57
C PRO A 93 0.16 24.22 25.06
N GLU A 94 0.51 25.20 25.89
CA GLU A 94 1.52 26.21 25.55
C GLU A 94 2.94 25.61 25.59
N GLU A 95 3.10 24.46 26.26
CA GLU A 95 4.33 23.70 26.28
C GLU A 95 4.28 22.55 25.27
N MET A 96 5.25 22.55 24.37
CA MET A 96 5.66 21.34 23.65
C MET A 96 5.95 20.24 24.69
N PRO A 97 5.51 19.00 24.48
CA PRO A 97 5.91 17.91 25.35
C PRO A 97 7.44 17.86 25.41
N ALA A 98 7.99 17.97 26.62
CA ALA A 98 9.44 17.97 26.85
C ALA A 98 10.15 16.70 26.34
N ASP A 99 9.38 15.66 26.03
CA ASP A 99 9.83 14.37 25.50
C ASP A 99 9.65 14.23 23.97
N LEU A 100 9.70 15.33 23.22
CA LEU A 100 9.96 15.21 21.80
C LEU A 100 11.37 14.61 21.62
N PRO A 101 11.51 13.42 21.01
CA PRO A 101 12.82 12.90 20.70
C PRO A 101 13.54 13.93 19.83
N ASP A 102 14.78 14.24 20.19
CA ASP A 102 15.66 15.12 19.42
C ASP A 102 15.80 14.53 18.02
N LEU A 103 14.96 15.01 17.10
CA LEU A 103 15.00 14.62 15.71
C LEU A 103 16.27 15.25 15.16
N PRO A 104 17.25 14.46 14.68
CA PRO A 104 18.46 15.04 14.12
C PRO A 104 18.05 16.02 13.04
N ASP A 105 18.53 17.25 13.15
CA ASP A 105 18.36 18.30 12.16
C ASP A 105 18.63 17.69 10.79
N ARG A 106 17.57 17.49 10.02
CA ARG A 106 17.69 17.16 8.61
C ARG A 106 18.12 18.45 7.94
N ASP A 107 19.42 18.72 8.01
CA ASP A 107 20.10 19.74 7.23
C ASP A 107 19.83 19.45 5.75
N ALA A 108 18.76 20.05 5.26
CA ALA A 108 18.55 20.32 3.86
C ALA A 108 19.42 21.53 3.52
N LYS A 109 20.62 21.26 2.99
CA LYS A 109 21.48 22.06 2.09
C LYS A 109 22.92 21.58 2.29
N ASP A 110 23.71 21.17 1.30
CA ASP A 110 23.77 21.64 -0.08
C ASP A 110 24.30 20.53 -1.00
N SER A 111 23.72 20.49 -2.19
CA SER A 111 24.39 20.09 -3.40
C SER A 111 25.65 20.94 -3.65
N ALA A 112 26.82 20.33 -3.75
CA ALA A 112 27.87 20.74 -4.69
C ALA A 112 29.03 19.73 -4.72
N THR A 113 29.11 19.05 -5.85
CA THR A 113 30.31 18.62 -6.57
C THR A 113 31.66 19.08 -6.00
N ASP A 114 32.55 18.13 -5.70
CA ASP A 114 33.99 18.33 -5.90
C ASP A 114 34.68 17.00 -6.25
N GLU A 115 34.46 16.55 -7.48
CA GLU A 115 35.50 15.81 -8.20
C GLU A 115 36.28 16.84 -9.02
N SER A 116 37.47 17.25 -8.56
CA SER A 116 38.59 17.63 -9.43
C SER A 116 39.91 17.76 -8.65
N LYS A 117 40.76 16.75 -8.88
CA LYS A 117 42.23 16.76 -8.90
C LYS A 117 42.94 18.12 -8.67
N ASN A 118 43.92 18.13 -7.77
CA ASN A 118 45.35 18.08 -8.14
C ASN A 118 46.25 17.80 -6.92
#